data_AF-A0A521TC77-F1
#
_entry.id   AF-A0A521TC77-F1
#
_cell.length_a   1.000
_cell.length_b   1.000
_cell.length_c   1.000
_cell.angle_alpha   90.00
_cell.angle_beta   90.00
_cell.angle_gamma   90.00
#
_symmetry.space_group_name_H-M   'P 1'
#
loop_
_entity.id
_entity.type
_entity.pdbx_description
1 polymer ?
#
loop_
_entity_poly.entity_id
_entity_poly.type
_entity_poly.pdbx_seq_one_letter_code
_entity_poly.pdbx_strand_id
1 'polypeptide(L)'
;MTNYRGNFLYGFIACGPYEVLPEWVFDKVFCPPVETDPITGESKVAQVGLRRVESALLQGYKRDEVFIANPEMLEKSIGPDTKVVGINVMDPLGMAPVTTTMSPEKLSYVAMKFKKMCANIIQLKKKYDFHVVVGGNGAWELAKSDRMQIHGIDTVVVG
;
A
#
# COMPACT_ATOMS: atom_id res chain seq x y z
N MET A 1 -2.11 6.81 -0.03
CA MET A 1 -1.90 6.80 -1.51
C MET A 1 -1.75 8.25 -1.97
N THR A 2 -0.79 8.59 -2.83
CA THR A 2 -0.52 9.98 -3.24
C THR A 2 -0.26 10.07 -4.76
N ASN A 3 -0.59 11.20 -5.37
CA ASN A 3 -0.17 11.54 -6.74
C ASN A 3 1.04 12.50 -6.77
N TYR A 4 1.67 12.73 -5.61
CA TYR A 4 2.85 13.58 -5.46
C TYR A 4 2.65 15.02 -5.99
N ARG A 5 1.42 15.55 -5.95
CA ARG A 5 1.05 16.84 -6.56
C ARG A 5 1.35 16.93 -8.06
N GLY A 6 1.36 15.78 -8.75
CA GLY A 6 1.75 15.69 -10.16
C GLY A 6 3.25 15.79 -10.42
N ASN A 7 4.08 15.85 -9.37
CA ASN A 7 5.53 15.93 -9.49
C ASN A 7 6.18 14.60 -9.11
N PHE A 8 6.66 13.86 -10.11
CA PHE A 8 7.30 12.56 -9.90
C PHE A 8 8.55 12.64 -9.00
N LEU A 9 9.25 13.79 -8.94
CA LEU A 9 10.45 13.95 -8.14
C LEU A 9 10.17 13.84 -6.63
N TYR A 10 8.97 14.23 -6.19
CA TYR A 10 8.58 14.08 -4.79
C TYR A 10 8.43 12.61 -4.39
N GLY A 11 8.22 11.72 -5.36
CA GLY A 11 8.27 10.27 -5.16
C GLY A 11 9.64 9.78 -4.68
N PHE A 12 10.73 10.39 -5.14
CA PHE A 12 12.08 10.03 -4.70
C PHE A 12 12.34 10.45 -3.25
N ILE A 13 11.72 11.52 -2.76
CA ILE A 13 11.87 11.95 -1.36
C ILE A 13 11.34 10.86 -0.40
N ALA A 14 10.33 10.10 -0.82
CA ALA A 14 9.81 8.96 -0.05
C ALA A 14 10.83 7.82 0.13
N CYS A 15 11.87 7.77 -0.70
CA CYS A 15 12.96 6.82 -0.60
C CYS A 15 14.00 7.23 0.46
N GLY A 16 13.93 8.46 0.99
CA GLY A 16 14.79 8.98 2.04
C GLY A 16 14.44 8.48 3.46
N PRO A 17 15.33 8.71 4.45
CA PRO A 17 15.19 8.14 5.79
C PRO A 17 14.04 8.80 6.53
N TYR A 18 13.19 8.00 7.17
CA TYR A 18 11.95 8.52 7.77
C TYR A 18 12.20 9.47 8.96
N GLU A 19 13.39 9.41 9.55
CA GLU A 19 13.82 10.19 10.71
C GLU A 19 14.17 11.65 10.38
N VAL A 20 14.38 11.98 9.10
CA VAL A 20 14.87 13.30 8.68
C VAL A 20 13.80 14.39 8.83
N LEU A 21 12.53 14.04 8.62
CA LEU A 21 11.40 14.95 8.76
C LEU A 21 10.25 14.32 9.55
N PRO A 22 9.50 15.09 10.35
CA PRO A 22 8.28 14.60 10.96
C PRO A 22 7.28 14.06 9.91
N GLU A 23 6.62 12.93 10.21
CA GLU A 23 5.67 12.25 9.29
C GLU A 23 4.59 13.21 8.77
N TRP A 24 4.05 14.08 9.63
CA TRP A 24 3.01 15.04 9.23
C TRP A 24 3.48 16.08 8.21
N VAL A 25 4.76 16.50 8.28
CA VAL A 25 5.37 17.40 7.29
C VAL A 25 5.52 16.65 5.98
N PHE A 26 6.05 15.44 6.06
CA PHE A 26 6.27 14.59 4.91
C PHE A 26 4.97 14.35 4.12
N ASP A 27 3.92 13.94 4.82
CA ASP A 27 2.61 13.65 4.23
C ASP A 27 1.96 14.91 3.64
N LYS A 28 1.95 16.04 4.35
CA LYS A 28 1.27 17.25 3.87
C LYS A 28 2.00 17.91 2.69
N VAL A 29 3.33 17.92 2.71
CA VAL A 29 4.15 18.67 1.76
C VAL A 29 4.50 17.83 0.52
N PHE A 30 4.97 16.60 0.72
CA PHE A 30 5.53 15.79 -0.36
C PHE A 30 4.60 14.68 -0.85
N CYS A 31 3.85 14.06 0.06
CA CYS A 31 2.99 12.92 -0.24
C CYS A 31 1.51 13.14 0.11
N PRO A 32 0.87 14.24 -0.36
CA PRO A 32 -0.51 14.51 0.04
C PRO A 32 -1.43 13.38 -0.42
N PRO A 33 -2.39 12.96 0.41
CA PRO A 33 -3.30 11.89 0.03
C PRO A 33 -4.13 12.30 -1.19
N VAL A 34 -4.46 11.32 -2.02
CA VAL A 34 -5.42 11.50 -3.12
C VAL A 34 -6.81 11.77 -2.57
N GLU A 35 -7.67 12.39 -3.38
CA GLU A 35 -9.07 12.60 -3.03
C GLU A 35 -9.72 11.26 -2.63
N THR A 36 -10.24 11.23 -1.41
CA THR A 36 -10.77 10.03 -0.76
C THR A 36 -12.10 10.38 -0.11
N ASP A 37 -13.10 9.52 -0.26
CA ASP A 37 -14.36 9.65 0.47
C ASP A 37 -14.10 9.50 1.98
N PRO A 38 -14.40 10.51 2.81
CA PRO A 38 -14.12 10.47 4.24
C PRO A 38 -14.98 9.46 5.01
N ILE A 39 -16.12 9.03 4.46
CA ILE A 39 -17.05 8.09 5.10
C ILE A 39 -16.63 6.66 4.80
N THR A 40 -16.42 6.33 3.52
CA THR A 40 -16.15 4.95 3.07
C THR A 40 -14.65 4.62 2.99
N GLY A 41 -13.80 5.64 2.84
CA GLY A 41 -12.38 5.45 2.54
C GLY A 41 -12.07 5.17 1.07
N GLU A 42 -13.04 5.32 0.16
CA GLU A 42 -12.85 5.08 -1.28
C GLU A 42 -11.89 6.10 -1.89
N SER A 43 -10.84 5.63 -2.59
CA SER A 43 -9.92 6.51 -3.32
C SER A 43 -10.40 6.77 -4.74
N LYS A 44 -10.53 8.05 -5.12
CA LYS A 44 -10.99 8.47 -6.45
C LYS A 44 -10.01 8.07 -7.55
N VAL A 45 -8.71 8.13 -7.27
CA VAL A 45 -7.65 7.72 -8.19
C VAL A 45 -6.77 6.67 -7.53
N ALA A 46 -6.21 5.78 -8.35
CA ALA A 46 -5.30 4.74 -7.89
C ALA A 46 -4.21 4.47 -8.91
N GLN A 47 -3.18 3.76 -8.47
CA GLN A 47 -2.10 3.29 -9.33
C GLN A 47 -2.67 2.45 -10.47
N VAL A 48 -2.13 2.60 -11.68
CA VAL A 48 -2.66 1.94 -12.88
C VAL A 48 -2.76 0.42 -12.74
N GLY A 49 -1.82 -0.21 -12.01
CA GLY A 49 -1.87 -1.65 -11.71
C GLY A 49 -3.14 -2.05 -10.96
N LEU A 50 -3.53 -1.29 -9.93
CA LEU A 50 -4.77 -1.55 -9.19
C LEU A 50 -6.01 -1.36 -10.07
N ARG A 51 -6.06 -0.32 -10.91
CA ARG A 51 -7.19 -0.09 -11.82
C ARG A 51 -7.32 -1.17 -12.90
N ARG A 52 -6.21 -1.77 -13.33
CA ARG A 52 -6.22 -2.94 -14.23
C ARG A 52 -6.79 -4.18 -13.53
N VAL A 53 -6.37 -4.44 -12.29
CA VAL A 53 -6.91 -5.55 -11.49
C VAL A 53 -8.40 -5.35 -11.21
N GLU A 54 -8.81 -4.15 -10.82
CA GLU A 54 -10.23 -3.78 -10.66
C GLU A 54 -11.02 -4.07 -11.94
N SER A 55 -10.54 -3.61 -13.09
CA SER A 55 -11.20 -3.83 -14.38
C SER A 55 -11.37 -5.32 -14.71
N ALA A 56 -10.38 -6.15 -14.37
CA ALA A 56 -10.44 -7.60 -14.57
C ALA A 56 -11.44 -8.26 -13.60
N LEU A 57 -11.44 -7.86 -12.32
CA LEU A 57 -12.40 -8.37 -11.33
C LEU A 57 -13.84 -8.03 -11.72
N LEU A 58 -14.09 -6.81 -12.23
CA LEU A 58 -15.42 -6.38 -12.68
C LEU A 58 -15.97 -7.17 -13.89
N GLN A 59 -15.17 -8.04 -14.53
CA GLN A 59 -15.68 -8.98 -15.53
C GLN A 59 -16.43 -10.17 -14.92
N GLY A 60 -16.19 -10.48 -13.64
CA GLY A 60 -16.82 -11.59 -12.92
C GLY A 60 -17.52 -11.22 -11.61
N TYR A 61 -17.24 -10.04 -11.07
CA TYR A 61 -17.80 -9.50 -9.83
C TYR A 61 -18.60 -8.22 -10.10
N LYS A 62 -19.59 -7.95 -9.26
CA LYS A 62 -20.37 -6.72 -9.33
C LYS A 62 -19.55 -5.53 -8.84
N ARG A 63 -20.01 -4.33 -9.22
CA ARG A 63 -19.30 -3.08 -8.91
C ARG A 63 -19.24 -2.77 -7.42
N ASP A 64 -20.24 -3.20 -6.66
CA ASP A 64 -20.32 -3.08 -5.20
C ASP A 64 -19.49 -4.14 -4.46
N GLU A 65 -18.94 -5.14 -5.16
CA GLU A 65 -18.07 -6.18 -4.60
C GLU A 65 -16.57 -5.86 -4.75
N VAL A 66 -16.21 -4.86 -5.55
CA VAL A 66 -14.82 -4.45 -5.81
C VAL A 66 -14.61 -3.02 -5.34
N PHE A 67 -13.66 -2.81 -4.43
CA PHE A 67 -13.47 -1.51 -3.77
C PHE A 67 -12.01 -1.09 -3.75
N ILE A 68 -11.74 0.19 -4.05
CA ILE A 68 -10.40 0.78 -4.00
C ILE A 68 -10.27 1.65 -2.75
N ALA A 69 -9.64 1.10 -1.72
CA ALA A 69 -9.48 1.76 -0.43
C ALA A 69 -8.21 2.62 -0.34
N ASN A 70 -8.29 3.71 0.41
CA ASN A 70 -7.11 4.44 0.86
C ASN A 70 -6.41 3.63 1.97
N PRO A 71 -5.09 3.36 1.87
CA PRO A 71 -4.36 2.58 2.87
C PRO A 71 -4.33 3.20 4.28
N GLU A 72 -4.66 4.49 4.44
CA GLU A 72 -4.75 5.13 5.76
C GLU A 72 -6.15 5.03 6.39
N MET A 73 -7.14 4.52 5.65
CA MET A 73 -8.55 4.46 6.06
C MET A 73 -9.12 3.04 6.05
N LEU A 74 -8.25 2.03 6.13
CA LEU A 74 -8.60 0.61 6.00
C LEU A 74 -9.70 0.14 6.96
N GLU A 75 -9.76 0.69 8.17
CA GLU A 75 -10.80 0.34 9.16
C GLU A 75 -12.22 0.72 8.72
N LYS A 76 -12.36 1.66 7.78
CA LYS A 76 -13.64 2.07 7.21
C LYS A 76 -14.04 1.23 6.00
N SER A 77 -13.06 0.67 5.31
CA SER A 77 -13.25 -0.03 4.03
C SER A 77 -13.27 -1.56 4.18
N ILE A 78 -12.67 -2.10 5.23
CA ILE A 78 -12.61 -3.54 5.50
C ILE A 78 -13.64 -3.91 6.56
N GLY A 79 -14.44 -4.94 6.27
CA GLY A 79 -15.51 -5.41 7.13
C GLY A 79 -15.70 -6.93 7.07
N PRO A 80 -16.77 -7.46 7.71
CA PRO A 80 -17.02 -8.90 7.79
C PRO A 80 -17.29 -9.57 6.44
N ASP A 81 -17.74 -8.79 5.44
CA ASP A 81 -17.99 -9.31 4.10
C ASP A 81 -16.73 -9.33 3.22
N THR A 82 -15.64 -8.68 3.65
CA THR A 82 -14.38 -8.66 2.92
C THR A 82 -13.77 -10.06 2.86
N LYS A 83 -13.56 -10.59 1.65
CA LYS A 83 -12.94 -11.91 1.43
C LYS A 83 -11.46 -11.82 1.08
N VAL A 84 -11.08 -10.79 0.33
CA VAL A 84 -9.71 -10.61 -0.14
C VAL A 84 -9.31 -9.14 -0.02
N VAL A 85 -8.10 -8.89 0.46
CA VAL A 85 -7.45 -7.58 0.44
C VAL A 85 -6.24 -7.67 -0.49
N GLY A 86 -6.32 -6.95 -1.61
CA GLY A 86 -5.22 -6.80 -2.56
C GLY A 86 -4.37 -5.57 -2.25
N ILE A 87 -3.06 -5.71 -2.23
CA ILE A 87 -2.10 -4.64 -1.98
C ILE A 87 -1.16 -4.51 -3.17
N ASN A 88 -1.08 -3.32 -3.76
CA ASN A 88 -0.08 -3.02 -4.79
C ASN A 88 1.13 -2.33 -4.15
N VAL A 89 2.32 -2.87 -4.38
CA VAL A 89 3.58 -2.37 -3.82
C VAL A 89 4.59 -2.01 -4.90
N MET A 90 5.39 -0.98 -4.64
CA MET A 90 6.49 -0.54 -5.51
C MET A 90 7.86 -0.88 -4.92
N ASP A 91 8.05 -0.62 -3.63
CA ASP A 91 9.31 -0.85 -2.89
C ASP A 91 8.98 -1.03 -1.40
N PRO A 92 8.30 -2.14 -1.04
CA PRO A 92 7.71 -2.33 0.29
C PRO A 92 8.73 -2.46 1.42
N LEU A 93 9.94 -2.97 1.13
CA LEU A 93 11.00 -3.16 2.11
C LEU A 93 12.17 -2.17 1.95
N GLY A 94 12.10 -1.27 0.96
CA GLY A 94 13.14 -0.28 0.72
C GLY A 94 14.39 -0.87 0.08
N MET A 95 14.25 -1.96 -0.67
CA MET A 95 15.37 -2.69 -1.29
C MET A 95 15.68 -2.19 -2.70
N ALA A 96 14.86 -1.31 -3.27
CA ALA A 96 15.11 -0.74 -4.58
C ALA A 96 16.39 0.12 -4.63
N PRO A 97 17.05 0.27 -5.79
CA PRO A 97 18.31 1.00 -5.92
C PRO A 97 18.27 2.44 -5.41
N VAL A 98 17.16 3.15 -5.64
CA VAL A 98 17.00 4.53 -5.17
C VAL A 98 16.95 4.57 -3.64
N THR A 99 16.15 3.72 -3.03
CA THR A 99 15.96 3.69 -1.57
C THR A 99 17.21 3.26 -0.84
N THR A 100 17.92 2.26 -1.36
CA THR A 100 19.22 1.84 -0.82
C THR A 100 20.29 2.93 -0.96
N THR A 101 20.22 3.79 -1.98
CA THR A 101 21.13 4.94 -2.15
C THR A 101 20.76 6.11 -1.24
N MET A 102 19.47 6.40 -1.06
CA MET A 102 18.99 7.55 -0.29
C MET A 102 18.86 7.28 1.22
N SER A 103 18.64 6.03 1.60
CA SER A 103 18.52 5.55 2.98
C SER A 103 19.41 4.35 3.24
N PRO A 104 20.74 4.46 3.01
CA PRO A 104 21.63 3.34 3.27
C PRO A 104 21.53 2.96 4.75
N GLU A 105 21.23 1.68 5.01
CA GLU A 105 21.08 1.09 6.35
C GLU A 105 19.98 1.69 7.25
N LYS A 106 19.23 2.68 6.75
CA LYS A 106 18.15 3.35 7.48
C LYS A 106 16.79 2.94 6.94
N LEU A 107 15.77 3.02 7.79
CA LEU A 107 14.40 2.78 7.36
C LEU A 107 13.90 3.97 6.53
N SER A 108 13.42 3.72 5.31
CA SER A 108 12.85 4.76 4.44
C SER A 108 11.39 5.05 4.76
N TYR A 109 10.86 6.18 4.30
CA TYR A 109 9.42 6.48 4.45
C TYR A 109 8.54 5.41 3.78
N VAL A 110 8.90 4.94 2.58
CA VAL A 110 8.14 3.90 1.88
C VAL A 110 8.07 2.60 2.70
N ALA A 111 9.19 2.13 3.24
CA ALA A 111 9.25 0.92 4.03
C ALA A 111 8.54 1.08 5.39
N MET A 112 8.67 2.24 6.03
CA MET A 112 7.96 2.56 7.27
C MET A 112 6.44 2.58 7.07
N LYS A 113 5.94 3.31 6.06
CA LYS A 113 4.50 3.40 5.75
C LYS A 113 3.93 2.03 5.40
N PHE A 114 4.67 1.21 4.64
CA PHE A 114 4.27 -0.16 4.33
C PHE A 114 4.13 -1.02 5.59
N LYS A 115 5.11 -0.99 6.49
CA LYS A 115 5.05 -1.72 7.77
C LYS A 115 3.88 -1.28 8.64
N LYS A 116 3.61 0.03 8.73
CA LYS A 116 2.47 0.60 9.47
C LYS A 116 1.12 0.12 8.90
N MET A 117 0.99 0.11 7.57
CA MET A 117 -0.19 -0.42 6.90
C MET A 117 -0.37 -1.93 7.16
N CYS A 118 0.70 -2.73 7.06
CA CYS A 118 0.65 -4.17 7.34
C CYS A 118 0.22 -4.45 8.79
N ALA A 119 0.70 -3.65 9.75
CA ALA A 119 0.28 -3.78 11.15
C ALA A 119 -1.23 -3.60 11.31
N ASN A 120 -1.84 -2.63 10.62
CA ASN A 120 -3.29 -2.44 10.61
C ASN A 120 -4.02 -3.63 9.94
N ILE A 121 -3.53 -4.07 8.77
CA ILE A 121 -4.09 -5.23 8.05
C ILE A 121 -4.08 -6.48 8.92
N ILE A 122 -3.00 -6.74 9.67
CA ILE A 122 -2.92 -7.89 10.59
C ILE A 122 -4.01 -7.82 11.67
N GLN A 123 -4.29 -6.63 12.24
CA GLN A 123 -5.35 -6.50 13.24
C GLN A 123 -6.74 -6.70 12.63
N LEU A 124 -6.99 -6.11 11.46
CA LEU A 124 -8.25 -6.27 10.74
C LEU A 124 -8.47 -7.71 10.30
N LYS A 125 -7.43 -8.39 9.85
CA LYS A 125 -7.47 -9.79 9.44
C LYS A 125 -7.82 -10.71 10.61
N LYS A 126 -7.26 -10.47 11.79
CA LYS A 126 -7.66 -11.20 13.01
C LYS A 126 -9.14 -11.02 13.35
N LYS A 127 -9.73 -9.87 12.99
CA LYS A 127 -11.12 -9.54 13.28
C LYS A 127 -12.11 -10.10 12.26
N TYR A 128 -11.74 -10.11 10.97
CA TYR A 128 -12.67 -10.40 9.87
C TYR A 128 -12.28 -11.60 8.99
N ASP A 129 -11.11 -12.19 9.20
CA ASP A 129 -10.65 -13.43 8.53
C ASP A 129 -10.69 -13.38 7.00
N PHE A 130 -9.94 -12.44 6.40
CA PHE A 130 -9.78 -12.30 4.95
C PHE A 130 -8.40 -12.73 4.47
N HIS A 131 -8.30 -13.05 3.18
CA HIS A 131 -7.05 -13.40 2.51
C HIS A 131 -6.30 -12.14 2.02
N VAL A 132 -4.99 -12.09 2.21
CA VAL A 132 -4.14 -10.95 1.83
C VAL A 132 -3.25 -11.33 0.65
N VAL A 133 -3.42 -10.61 -0.46
CA VAL A 133 -2.64 -10.78 -1.68
C VAL A 133 -1.81 -9.53 -1.93
N VAL A 134 -0.52 -9.71 -2.21
CA VAL A 134 0.38 -8.63 -2.61
C VAL A 134 0.84 -8.82 -4.05
N GLY A 135 0.85 -7.74 -4.81
CA GLY A 135 1.41 -7.68 -6.17
C GLY A 135 2.04 -6.33 -6.47
N GLY A 136 2.48 -6.13 -7.71
CA GLY A 136 3.14 -4.91 -8.18
C GLY A 136 4.65 -5.03 -8.27
N ASN A 137 5.30 -3.97 -8.75
CA ASN A 137 6.73 -3.99 -9.12
C ASN A 137 7.67 -4.39 -7.97
N GLY A 138 7.29 -4.11 -6.71
CA GLY A 138 8.07 -4.44 -5.52
C GLY A 138 7.71 -5.78 -4.87
N ALA A 139 6.80 -6.58 -5.47
CA ALA A 139 6.28 -7.79 -4.84
C ALA A 139 7.37 -8.84 -4.58
N TRP A 140 8.40 -8.90 -5.43
CA TRP A 140 9.54 -9.81 -5.28
C TRP A 140 10.26 -9.65 -3.92
N GLU A 141 10.22 -8.45 -3.33
CA GLU A 141 10.82 -8.21 -2.01
C GLU A 141 10.12 -9.02 -0.92
N LEU A 142 8.86 -9.42 -1.12
CA LEU A 142 8.06 -10.13 -0.14
C LEU A 142 7.95 -11.63 -0.43
N ALA A 143 8.51 -12.13 -1.53
CA ALA A 143 8.31 -13.50 -2.01
C ALA A 143 8.89 -14.61 -1.11
N LYS A 144 9.65 -14.26 -0.05
CA LYS A 144 10.14 -15.23 0.93
C LYS A 144 9.10 -15.46 2.03
N SER A 145 8.90 -16.71 2.43
CA SER A 145 7.85 -17.11 3.38
C SER A 145 7.94 -16.41 4.73
N ASP A 146 9.14 -16.17 5.25
CA ASP A 146 9.38 -15.41 6.48
C ASP A 146 8.86 -13.96 6.37
N ARG A 147 9.14 -13.31 5.24
CA ARG A 147 8.69 -11.93 4.96
C ARG A 147 7.17 -11.88 4.83
N MET A 148 6.57 -12.84 4.14
CA MET A 148 5.11 -12.96 4.03
C MET A 148 4.46 -13.06 5.41
N GLN A 149 4.95 -13.99 6.24
CA GLN A 149 4.41 -14.23 7.59
C GLN A 149 4.50 -12.99 8.49
N ILE A 150 5.67 -12.34 8.54
CA ILE A 150 5.88 -11.15 9.39
C ILE A 150 4.93 -10.00 9.00
N HIS A 151 4.53 -9.91 7.74
CA HIS A 151 3.70 -8.83 7.22
C HIS A 151 2.22 -9.22 7.07
N GLY A 152 1.83 -10.43 7.50
CA GLY A 152 0.45 -10.90 7.45
C GLY A 152 -0.07 -11.20 6.04
N ILE A 153 0.84 -11.49 5.10
CA ILE A 153 0.55 -11.73 3.69
C ILE A 153 0.38 -13.23 3.45
N ASP A 154 -0.66 -13.64 2.73
CA ASP A 154 -0.91 -15.04 2.39
C ASP A 154 -0.42 -15.41 1.00
N THR A 155 -0.42 -14.47 0.06
CA THR A 155 -0.01 -14.72 -1.33
C THR A 155 0.76 -13.54 -1.89
N VAL A 156 1.86 -13.83 -2.56
CA VAL A 156 2.64 -12.85 -3.32
C VAL A 156 2.60 -13.24 -4.79
N VAL A 157 2.20 -12.31 -5.64
CA VAL A 157 2.19 -12.45 -7.10
C VAL A 157 3.35 -11.63 -7.67
N VAL A 158 4.29 -12.32 -8.32
CA VAL A 158 5.42 -11.69 -9.01
C VAL A 158 5.19 -11.85 -10.51
N GLY A 159 5.14 -10.73 -11.24
CA GLY A 159 4.90 -10.70 -12.68
C GLY A 159 4.68 -9.28 -13.21
#